data_AF-A0A936Q1Y5-F1
#
_entry.id   AF-A0A936Q1Y5-F1
#
_cell.length_a   1.000
_cell.length_b   1.000
_cell.length_c   1.000
_cell.angle_alpha   90.00
_cell.angle_beta   90.00
_cell.angle_gamma   90.00
#
_symmetry.space_group_name_H-M   'P 1'
#
loop_
_entity.id
_entity.type
_entity.pdbx_description
1 polymer ?
#
loop_
_entity_poly.entity_id
_entity_poly.type
_entity_poly.pdbx_seq_one_letter_code
_entity_poly.pdbx_strand_id
1 'polypeptide(L)'
;MSAVEDALEALGHPHGTLPEPRLLADLFVRFQAQVPLRRAQPDLGPAGILTSWLEDGAGCCGGSRVRVFAALASAAGFSVEEALARGPAGERHTVLLAHARRVLLDPAFPLPAPLSLDSRDEPVSTGYGALSVRAGGNERLEVSLETRGDERSLYQIEPGEGPASGDRGREPVREAGPGQLFRLLEDRLLRWRSGALEVSDAWSRLRIPFPASAGEGLEALFGPPIPELARSGPAEPSVPEPTLSVYHASTAALPRLQTLLADPAIHAALLPEGWTVTDLSVRRDGFDRTLVEGGTLLRRERITLLPEGVAVEAEGPLALFRLRRWRLEPRPSGTRLRIQATLRDPVPPHGLSEGTRRRLVFELASELLALDGRATQG
;
A
#
# COMPACT_ATOMS: atom_id res chain seq x y z
N MET A 1 7.01 35.86 -12.54
CA MET A 1 7.55 34.49 -12.60
C MET A 1 6.39 33.59 -12.98
N SER A 2 6.63 32.53 -13.75
CA SER A 2 5.56 31.62 -14.15
C SER A 2 5.23 30.66 -12.99
N ALA A 3 3.98 30.23 -12.86
CA ALA A 3 3.57 29.28 -11.83
C ALA A 3 4.36 27.95 -11.85
N VAL A 4 4.93 27.60 -13.00
CA VAL A 4 5.78 26.42 -13.17
C VAL A 4 7.15 26.62 -12.51
N GLU A 5 7.72 27.81 -12.64
CA GLU A 5 9.01 28.19 -12.04
C GLU A 5 8.91 28.27 -10.52
N ASP A 6 7.87 28.94 -10.01
CA ASP A 6 7.60 29.03 -8.57
C ASP A 6 7.38 27.62 -7.96
N ALA A 7 6.72 26.73 -8.72
CA ALA A 7 6.53 25.34 -8.33
C ALA A 7 7.84 24.53 -8.32
N LEU A 8 8.75 24.77 -9.26
CA LEU A 8 10.08 24.14 -9.26
C LEU A 8 10.88 24.56 -8.03
N GLU A 9 10.86 25.85 -7.69
CA GLU A 9 11.51 26.37 -6.48
C GLU A 9 10.90 25.74 -5.20
N ALA A 10 9.57 25.64 -5.11
CA ALA A 10 8.89 24.98 -4.00
C ALA A 10 9.25 23.49 -3.88
N LEU A 11 9.45 22.80 -5.02
CA LEU A 11 9.96 21.42 -5.07
C LEU A 11 11.48 21.33 -4.87
N GLY A 12 12.14 22.45 -4.56
CA GLY A 12 13.58 22.55 -4.27
C GLY A 12 14.47 22.32 -5.49
N HIS A 13 14.00 22.73 -6.68
CA HIS A 13 14.75 22.76 -7.93
C HIS A 13 14.91 24.23 -8.38
N PRO A 14 15.91 24.95 -7.84
CA PRO A 14 16.03 26.39 -8.05
C PRO A 14 16.42 26.72 -9.49
N HIS A 15 16.12 27.95 -9.90
CA HIS A 15 16.48 28.49 -11.20
C HIS A 15 17.97 28.35 -11.53
N GLY A 16 18.27 28.01 -12.78
CA GLY A 16 19.63 27.89 -13.29
C GLY A 16 20.33 26.57 -12.94
N THR A 17 19.64 25.65 -12.28
CA THR A 17 20.15 24.29 -12.05
C THR A 17 20.30 23.56 -13.39
N LEU A 18 21.46 22.95 -13.63
CA LEU A 18 21.70 22.16 -14.83
C LEU A 18 21.01 20.78 -14.72
N PRO A 19 20.48 20.22 -15.83
CA PRO A 19 19.75 18.97 -15.80
C PRO A 19 20.69 17.76 -15.63
N GLU A 20 20.93 17.36 -14.39
CA GLU A 20 21.61 16.10 -14.05
C GLU A 20 20.58 14.96 -13.87
N PRO A 21 20.87 13.71 -14.29
CA PRO A 21 19.93 12.59 -14.17
C PRO A 21 19.37 12.37 -12.75
N ARG A 22 20.19 12.60 -11.71
CA ARG A 22 19.77 12.48 -10.32
C ARG A 22 18.67 13.49 -9.94
N LEU A 23 18.73 14.69 -10.52
CA LEU A 23 17.80 15.77 -10.20
C LEU A 23 16.39 15.52 -10.75
N LEU A 24 16.25 14.78 -11.86
CA LEU A 24 14.94 14.36 -12.35
C LEU A 24 14.27 13.37 -11.39
N ALA A 25 15.06 12.44 -10.82
CA ALA A 25 14.57 11.51 -9.81
C ALA A 25 14.16 12.24 -8.53
N ASP A 26 14.99 13.17 -8.05
CA ASP A 26 14.67 13.99 -6.87
C ASP A 26 13.41 14.83 -7.09
N LEU A 27 13.27 15.47 -8.25
CA LEU A 27 12.08 16.24 -8.62
C LEU A 27 10.84 15.34 -8.63
N PHE A 28 10.93 14.13 -9.20
CA PHE A 28 9.83 13.16 -9.19
C PHE A 28 9.43 12.75 -7.78
N VAL A 29 10.39 12.37 -6.93
CA VAL A 29 10.13 11.95 -5.54
C VAL A 29 9.48 13.08 -4.75
N ARG A 30 10.00 14.32 -4.87
CA ARG A 30 9.45 15.48 -4.18
C ARG A 30 8.07 15.85 -4.69
N PHE A 31 7.84 15.78 -6.00
CA PHE A 31 6.50 15.99 -6.57
C PHE A 31 5.49 14.98 -6.02
N GLN A 32 5.87 13.69 -5.94
CA GLN A 32 5.01 12.65 -5.37
C GLN A 32 4.72 12.86 -3.88
N ALA A 33 5.69 13.37 -3.13
CA ALA A 33 5.56 13.62 -1.71
C ALA A 33 4.77 14.89 -1.38
N GLN A 34 4.90 15.95 -2.18
CA GLN A 34 4.41 17.29 -1.86
C GLN A 34 3.11 17.67 -2.57
N VAL A 35 2.89 17.22 -3.80
CA VAL A 35 1.68 17.55 -4.56
C VAL A 35 0.60 16.52 -4.24
N PRO A 36 -0.51 16.88 -3.57
CA PRO A 36 -1.49 15.91 -3.12
C PRO A 36 -2.15 15.12 -4.26
N LEU A 37 -2.42 13.82 -4.05
CA LEU A 37 -3.13 12.98 -5.02
C LEU A 37 -4.64 13.17 -4.85
N ARG A 38 -5.21 14.15 -5.56
CA ARG A 38 -6.63 14.52 -5.47
C ARG A 38 -7.18 14.91 -6.83
N ARG A 39 -8.49 14.85 -7.00
CA ARG A 39 -9.12 15.34 -8.22
C ARG A 39 -8.99 16.86 -8.28
N ALA A 40 -8.28 17.36 -9.30
CA ALA A 40 -8.19 18.79 -9.56
C ALA A 40 -9.55 19.33 -10.03
N GLN A 41 -9.73 20.65 -9.99
CA GLN A 41 -10.86 21.29 -10.67
C GLN A 41 -10.82 20.91 -12.17
N PRO A 42 -11.99 20.66 -12.78
CA PRO A 42 -12.06 20.36 -14.20
C PRO A 42 -11.45 21.51 -15.03
N ASP A 43 -10.88 21.17 -16.18
CA ASP A 43 -10.41 22.09 -17.22
C ASP A 43 -9.22 23.01 -16.88
N LEU A 44 -8.56 22.83 -15.74
CA LEU A 44 -7.29 23.51 -15.46
C LEU A 44 -6.13 22.91 -16.28
N GLY A 45 -5.35 23.78 -16.93
CA GLY A 45 -4.05 23.42 -17.51
C GLY A 45 -2.96 23.28 -16.43
N PRO A 46 -1.76 22.79 -16.80
CA PRO A 46 -0.66 22.55 -15.85
C PRO A 46 -0.34 23.74 -14.94
N ALA A 47 -0.22 24.95 -15.50
CA ALA A 47 0.07 26.15 -14.72
C ALA A 47 -1.04 26.49 -13.72
N GLY A 48 -2.32 26.38 -14.11
CA GLY A 48 -3.44 26.63 -13.21
C GLY A 48 -3.54 25.63 -12.07
N ILE A 49 -3.20 24.36 -12.33
CA ILE A 49 -3.11 23.33 -11.27
C ILE A 49 -1.98 23.66 -10.29
N LEU A 50 -0.82 24.08 -10.79
CA LEU A 50 0.33 24.45 -9.96
C LEU A 50 0.05 25.70 -9.13
N THR A 51 -0.59 26.72 -9.70
CA THR A 51 -1.07 27.89 -8.94
C THR A 51 -1.99 27.47 -7.80
N SER A 52 -3.00 26.65 -8.08
CA SER A 52 -3.92 26.18 -7.03
C SER A 52 -3.23 25.29 -5.99
N TRP A 53 -2.19 24.54 -6.36
CA TRP A 53 -1.36 23.83 -5.38
C TRP A 53 -0.56 24.78 -4.48
N LEU A 54 0.08 25.79 -5.06
CA LEU A 54 0.91 26.75 -4.32
C LEU A 54 0.08 27.66 -3.40
N GLU A 55 -1.07 28.13 -3.88
CA GLU A 55 -1.94 29.07 -3.15
C GLU A 55 -2.85 28.34 -2.16
N ASP A 56 -3.46 27.24 -2.60
CA ASP A 56 -4.53 26.58 -1.86
C ASP A 56 -4.18 25.15 -1.44
N GLY A 57 -2.95 24.66 -1.64
CA GLY A 57 -2.63 23.26 -1.32
C GLY A 57 -3.43 22.22 -2.13
N ALA A 58 -4.03 22.62 -3.26
CA ALA A 58 -4.81 21.73 -4.10
C ALA A 58 -3.96 20.59 -4.69
N GLY A 59 -4.61 19.49 -5.03
CA GLY A 59 -3.97 18.31 -5.61
C GLY A 59 -4.37 18.04 -7.05
N CYS A 60 -3.72 17.06 -7.66
CA CYS A 60 -4.07 16.57 -8.99
C CYS A 60 -3.88 15.04 -9.07
N CYS A 61 -4.58 14.40 -10.00
CA CYS A 61 -4.54 12.94 -10.23
C CYS A 61 -4.71 12.61 -11.72
N GLY A 62 -4.50 11.33 -12.08
CA GLY A 62 -4.69 10.83 -13.45
C GLY A 62 -3.83 11.57 -14.48
N GLY A 63 -4.32 11.68 -15.71
CA GLY A 63 -3.61 12.38 -16.79
C GLY A 63 -3.27 13.85 -16.50
N SER A 64 -4.04 14.55 -15.66
CA SER A 64 -3.67 15.91 -15.23
C SER A 64 -2.37 15.94 -14.43
N ARG A 65 -2.14 14.95 -13.56
CA ARG A 65 -0.91 14.84 -12.79
C ARG A 65 0.30 14.54 -13.68
N VAL A 66 0.11 13.71 -14.70
CA VAL A 66 1.13 13.42 -15.73
C VAL A 66 1.53 14.71 -16.46
N ARG A 67 0.53 15.47 -16.95
CA ARG A 67 0.77 16.74 -17.67
C ARG A 67 1.46 17.80 -16.81
N VAL A 68 1.09 17.90 -15.53
CA VAL A 68 1.76 18.80 -14.58
C VAL A 68 3.22 18.43 -14.41
N PHE A 69 3.52 17.15 -14.17
CA PHE A 69 4.90 16.71 -14.01
C PHE A 69 5.71 16.86 -15.30
N ALA A 70 5.12 16.57 -16.47
CA ALA A 70 5.77 16.79 -17.76
C ALA A 70 6.15 18.27 -17.98
N ALA A 71 5.26 19.20 -17.60
CA ALA A 71 5.54 20.64 -17.67
C ALA A 71 6.69 21.05 -16.73
N LEU A 72 6.71 20.53 -15.49
CA LEU A 72 7.82 20.76 -14.55
C LEU A 72 9.14 20.20 -15.09
N ALA A 73 9.16 18.96 -15.58
CA ALA A 73 10.36 18.33 -16.12
C ALA A 73 10.91 19.09 -17.34
N SER A 74 10.02 19.52 -18.25
CA SER A 74 10.39 20.33 -19.41
C SER A 74 10.96 21.69 -19.02
N ALA A 75 10.34 22.39 -18.06
CA ALA A 75 10.84 23.66 -17.55
C ALA A 75 12.20 23.52 -16.83
N ALA A 76 12.45 22.38 -16.19
CA ALA A 76 13.74 22.03 -15.58
C ALA A 76 14.80 21.54 -16.60
N GLY A 77 14.48 21.55 -17.91
CA GLY A 77 15.43 21.19 -18.97
C GLY A 77 15.56 19.68 -19.25
N PHE A 78 14.66 18.85 -18.72
CA PHE A 78 14.63 17.42 -19.02
C PHE A 78 13.74 17.12 -20.23
N SER A 79 14.21 16.19 -21.08
CA SER A 79 13.40 15.61 -22.15
C SER A 79 12.62 14.41 -21.61
N VAL A 80 11.30 14.51 -21.65
CA VAL A 80 10.37 13.43 -21.31
C VAL A 80 9.44 13.15 -22.49
N GLU A 81 9.17 11.87 -22.75
CA GLU A 81 8.30 11.38 -23.80
C GLU A 81 7.07 10.72 -23.18
N GLU A 82 5.89 10.96 -23.74
CA GLU A 82 4.69 10.23 -23.32
C GLU A 82 4.69 8.82 -23.91
N ALA A 83 4.29 7.85 -23.10
CA ALA A 83 4.02 6.49 -23.54
C ALA A 83 2.68 5.99 -23.02
N LEU A 84 2.10 5.02 -23.72
CA LEU A 84 0.84 4.42 -23.35
C LEU A 84 1.08 3.18 -22.47
N ALA A 85 0.46 3.17 -21.30
CA ALA A 85 0.44 2.02 -20.40
C ALA A 85 -0.96 1.39 -20.36
N ARG A 86 -1.00 0.06 -20.47
CA ARG A 86 -2.23 -0.74 -20.44
C ARG A 86 -2.29 -1.61 -19.19
N GLY A 87 -3.29 -1.41 -18.36
CA GLY A 87 -3.50 -2.25 -17.18
C GLY A 87 -4.14 -3.62 -17.50
N PRO A 88 -4.22 -4.52 -16.50
CA PRO A 88 -4.66 -5.90 -16.70
C PRO A 88 -6.14 -6.04 -17.11
N ALA A 89 -6.99 -5.05 -16.81
CA ALA A 89 -8.38 -5.01 -17.27
C ALA A 89 -8.55 -4.30 -18.63
N GLY A 90 -7.43 -3.96 -19.30
CA GLY A 90 -7.39 -3.30 -20.60
C GLY A 90 -7.51 -1.77 -20.53
N GLU A 91 -7.56 -1.20 -19.33
CA GLU A 91 -7.52 0.24 -19.09
C GLU A 91 -6.25 0.88 -19.65
N ARG A 92 -6.32 2.12 -20.12
CA ARG A 92 -5.18 2.80 -20.75
C ARG A 92 -4.86 4.10 -20.02
N HIS A 93 -3.61 4.37 -19.66
CA HIS A 93 -3.19 5.66 -19.12
C HIS A 93 -1.83 6.09 -19.66
N THR A 94 -1.54 7.37 -19.56
CA THR A 94 -0.25 7.93 -19.97
C THR A 94 0.77 7.77 -18.85
N VAL A 95 1.97 7.33 -19.21
CA VAL A 95 3.18 7.37 -18.38
C VAL A 95 4.24 8.21 -19.11
N LEU A 96 5.31 8.57 -18.40
CA LEU A 96 6.41 9.34 -18.97
C LEU A 96 7.67 8.49 -19.02
N LEU A 97 8.42 8.63 -20.11
CA LEU A 97 9.70 8.00 -20.36
C LEU A 97 10.78 9.08 -20.44
N ALA A 98 11.90 8.87 -19.75
CA ALA A 98 13.04 9.77 -19.73
C ALA A 98 14.34 9.06 -20.12
N HIS A 99 15.40 9.86 -20.35
CA HIS A 99 16.75 9.38 -20.64
C HIS A 99 16.80 8.34 -21.78
N ALA A 100 16.33 8.73 -22.97
CA ALA A 100 16.23 7.85 -24.14
C ALA A 100 15.39 6.58 -23.85
N ARG A 101 14.26 6.76 -23.15
CA ARG A 101 13.30 5.70 -22.81
C ARG A 101 13.85 4.60 -21.90
N ARG A 102 14.84 4.93 -21.08
CA ARG A 102 15.48 4.02 -20.10
C ARG A 102 14.91 4.17 -18.68
N VAL A 103 14.19 5.26 -18.41
CA VAL A 103 13.59 5.53 -17.11
C VAL A 103 12.09 5.74 -17.27
N LEU A 104 11.30 5.02 -16.48
CA LEU A 104 9.87 5.19 -16.35
C LEU A 104 9.54 6.11 -15.18
N LEU A 105 8.70 7.09 -15.47
CA LEU A 105 8.12 8.03 -14.53
C LEU A 105 6.61 7.90 -14.64
N ASP A 106 5.97 7.48 -13.56
CA ASP A 106 4.51 7.41 -13.50
C ASP A 106 4.02 8.37 -12.41
N PRO A 107 3.68 9.62 -12.75
CA PRO A 107 3.13 10.55 -11.77
C PRO A 107 1.72 10.15 -11.33
N ALA A 108 0.95 9.47 -12.19
CA ALA A 108 -0.46 9.18 -11.97
C ALA A 108 -0.68 7.97 -11.05
N PHE A 109 0.15 6.94 -11.17
CA PHE A 109 0.27 5.91 -10.17
C PHE A 109 1.40 6.31 -9.22
N PRO A 110 1.17 6.49 -7.92
CA PRO A 110 2.16 7.06 -7.03
C PRO A 110 3.30 6.03 -6.81
N LEU A 111 4.23 5.96 -7.75
CA LEU A 111 5.50 5.28 -7.60
C LEU A 111 6.35 6.15 -6.67
N PRO A 112 6.98 5.57 -5.64
CA PRO A 112 7.79 6.34 -4.72
C PRO A 112 9.14 6.76 -5.32
N ALA A 113 9.53 6.19 -6.47
CA ALA A 113 10.74 6.55 -7.21
C ALA A 113 10.55 6.25 -8.71
N PRO A 114 11.37 6.87 -9.59
CA PRO A 114 11.46 6.45 -10.99
C PRO A 114 11.93 5.00 -11.11
N LEU A 115 11.51 4.30 -12.15
CA LEU A 115 11.91 2.92 -12.41
C LEU A 115 12.90 2.84 -13.57
N SER A 116 14.03 2.16 -13.36
CA SER A 116 14.96 1.79 -14.43
C SER A 116 14.32 0.70 -15.29
N LEU A 117 14.32 0.90 -16.61
CA LEU A 117 13.85 -0.08 -17.60
C LEU A 117 14.98 -1.00 -18.11
N ASP A 118 16.23 -0.70 -17.77
CA ASP A 118 17.40 -1.51 -18.11
C ASP A 118 17.65 -2.62 -17.09
N SER A 119 17.30 -2.37 -15.83
CA SER A 119 17.47 -3.28 -14.68
C SER A 119 16.35 -4.32 -14.68
N ARG A 120 16.24 -5.06 -15.78
CA ARG A 120 15.26 -6.14 -15.92
C ARG A 120 15.58 -7.19 -14.86
N ASP A 121 14.56 -7.58 -14.11
CA ASP A 121 14.62 -8.61 -13.07
C ASP A 121 15.26 -8.23 -11.72
N GLU A 122 15.65 -6.97 -11.49
CA GLU A 122 16.01 -6.47 -10.15
C GLU A 122 14.83 -5.70 -9.52
N PRO A 123 14.19 -6.25 -8.47
CA PRO A 123 13.08 -5.57 -7.81
C PRO A 123 13.56 -4.30 -7.09
N VAL A 124 12.91 -3.17 -7.38
CA VAL A 124 13.10 -1.91 -6.67
C VAL A 124 12.22 -1.91 -5.43
N SER A 125 12.85 -1.97 -4.26
CA SER A 125 12.12 -1.94 -2.99
C SER A 125 11.52 -0.57 -2.72
N THR A 126 10.30 -0.55 -2.20
CA THR A 126 9.56 0.65 -1.84
C THR A 126 8.79 0.45 -0.54
N GLY A 127 8.32 1.53 0.08
CA GLY A 127 7.43 1.44 1.25
C GLY A 127 6.15 0.63 1.03
N TYR A 128 5.69 0.53 -0.21
CA TYR A 128 4.46 -0.18 -0.54
C TYR A 128 4.67 -1.61 -1.05
N GLY A 129 5.91 -2.02 -1.31
CA GLY A 129 6.26 -3.32 -1.88
C GLY A 129 7.48 -3.23 -2.81
N ALA A 130 7.77 -4.29 -3.55
CA ALA A 130 8.83 -4.30 -4.55
C ALA A 130 8.25 -4.17 -5.96
N LEU A 131 8.77 -3.22 -6.74
CA LEU A 131 8.40 -3.01 -8.13
C LEU A 131 9.42 -3.70 -9.03
N SER A 132 8.95 -4.42 -10.04
CA SER A 132 9.82 -5.11 -10.99
C SER A 132 9.42 -4.75 -12.41
N VAL A 133 10.41 -4.64 -13.28
CA VAL A 133 10.21 -4.50 -14.72
C VAL A 133 10.67 -5.78 -15.40
N ARG A 134 9.79 -6.42 -16.16
CA ARG A 134 10.04 -7.65 -16.88
C ARG A 134 9.79 -7.47 -18.37
N ALA A 135 10.48 -8.25 -19.19
CA ALA A 135 10.13 -8.37 -20.59
C ALA A 135 8.78 -9.07 -20.72
N GLY A 136 7.78 -8.36 -21.24
CA GLY A 136 6.51 -8.91 -21.66
C GLY A 136 6.59 -9.48 -23.08
N GLY A 137 5.53 -10.16 -23.52
CA GLY A 137 5.41 -10.61 -24.90
C GLY A 137 5.39 -9.45 -25.90
N ASN A 138 5.92 -9.66 -27.11
CA ASN A 138 5.96 -8.68 -28.21
C ASN A 138 6.65 -7.35 -27.86
N GLU A 139 7.87 -7.40 -27.30
CA GLU A 139 8.70 -6.23 -26.94
C GLU A 139 8.09 -5.26 -25.91
N ARG A 140 6.96 -5.64 -25.29
CA ARG A 140 6.33 -4.86 -24.22
C ARG A 140 7.16 -4.98 -22.94
N LEU A 141 7.12 -3.94 -22.13
CA LEU A 141 7.66 -3.99 -20.76
C LEU A 141 6.50 -4.12 -19.79
N GLU A 142 6.57 -5.10 -18.91
CA GLU A 142 5.58 -5.31 -17.85
C GLU A 142 6.11 -4.76 -16.53
N VAL A 143 5.30 -3.92 -15.87
CA VAL A 143 5.57 -3.44 -14.52
C VAL A 143 4.72 -4.25 -13.55
N SER A 144 5.37 -4.99 -12.65
CA SER A 144 4.71 -5.73 -11.58
C SER A 144 5.00 -5.12 -10.22
N LEU A 145 4.11 -5.40 -9.26
CA LEU A 145 4.28 -5.05 -7.85
C LEU A 145 4.09 -6.31 -7.01
N GLU A 146 5.14 -6.66 -6.27
CA GLU A 146 5.06 -7.61 -5.17
C GLU A 146 4.77 -6.86 -3.86
N THR A 147 3.63 -7.14 -3.25
CA THR A 147 3.22 -6.51 -1.99
C THR A 147 2.32 -7.46 -1.21
N ARG A 148 2.49 -7.52 0.11
CA ARG A 148 1.63 -8.28 1.02
C ARG A 148 1.46 -9.74 0.58
N GLY A 149 2.59 -10.37 0.25
CA GLY A 149 2.67 -11.77 -0.14
C GLY A 149 1.98 -12.10 -1.46
N ASP A 150 1.74 -11.11 -2.32
CA ASP A 150 1.09 -11.29 -3.61
C ASP A 150 1.85 -10.51 -4.67
N GLU A 151 1.99 -11.10 -5.87
CA GLU A 151 2.56 -10.42 -7.02
C GLU A 151 1.48 -10.19 -8.05
N ARG A 152 1.37 -8.94 -8.53
CA ARG A 152 0.41 -8.57 -9.56
C ARG A 152 1.02 -7.69 -10.63
N SER A 153 0.57 -7.90 -11.86
CA SER A 153 0.79 -6.97 -12.97
C SER A 153 0.09 -5.64 -12.66
N LEU A 154 0.82 -4.53 -12.73
CA LEU A 154 0.24 -3.20 -12.65
C LEU A 154 -0.25 -2.73 -14.02
N TYR A 155 0.64 -2.84 -15.02
CA TYR A 155 0.39 -2.48 -16.41
C TYR A 155 1.55 -2.92 -17.32
N GLN A 156 1.29 -2.93 -18.62
CA GLN A 156 2.28 -3.10 -19.69
C GLN A 156 2.47 -1.78 -20.45
N ILE A 157 3.72 -1.43 -20.73
CA ILE A 157 4.07 -0.28 -21.57
C ILE A 157 4.03 -0.74 -23.03
N GLU A 158 3.24 -0.05 -23.86
CA GLU A 158 3.11 -0.37 -25.27
C GLU A 158 4.34 0.15 -26.06
N PRO A 159 4.90 -0.67 -26.99
CA PRO A 159 5.95 -0.21 -27.89
C PRO A 159 5.36 0.75 -28.93
N GLY A 160 6.01 1.90 -29.18
CA GLY A 160 5.59 2.86 -30.20
C GLY A 160 5.74 4.33 -29.80
N GLU A 161 5.38 5.23 -30.72
CA GLU A 161 5.21 6.66 -30.46
C GLU A 161 4.03 6.87 -29.51
N GLY A 162 4.09 7.94 -28.71
CA GLY A 162 3.13 8.25 -27.65
C GLY A 162 1.67 8.32 -28.12
N PRO A 163 0.71 8.46 -27.18
CA PRO A 163 -0.70 8.52 -27.54
C PRO A 163 -0.95 9.61 -28.60
N ALA A 164 -1.48 9.23 -29.76
CA ALA A 164 -1.95 10.21 -30.74
C ALA A 164 -2.98 11.13 -30.07
N SER A 165 -2.89 12.44 -30.30
CA SER A 165 -3.61 13.52 -29.58
C SER A 165 -5.15 13.44 -29.52
N GLY A 166 -5.77 12.35 -29.97
CA GLY A 166 -7.20 12.05 -29.86
C GLY A 166 -7.55 10.67 -29.28
N ASP A 167 -6.61 9.75 -29.05
CA ASP A 167 -6.90 8.40 -28.51
C ASP A 167 -6.84 8.39 -26.98
N ARG A 168 -7.64 9.27 -26.36
CA ARG A 168 -7.91 9.23 -24.90
C ARG A 168 -8.93 8.13 -24.63
N GLY A 169 -8.54 6.89 -24.90
CA GLY A 169 -9.28 5.72 -24.39
C GLY A 169 -9.54 5.91 -22.89
N ARG A 170 -10.64 5.33 -22.38
CA ARG A 170 -11.10 5.49 -21.00
C ARG A 170 -9.92 5.34 -20.03
N GLU A 171 -9.41 6.48 -19.53
CA GLU A 171 -8.37 6.47 -18.51
C GLU A 171 -8.90 5.65 -17.34
N PRO A 172 -8.13 4.71 -16.78
CA PRO A 172 -8.45 4.20 -15.47
C PRO A 172 -8.40 5.39 -14.54
N VAL A 173 -9.59 5.79 -14.17
CA VAL A 173 -9.86 6.46 -12.92
C VAL A 173 -9.42 5.50 -11.81
N ARG A 174 -8.10 5.45 -11.56
CA ARG A 174 -7.58 5.39 -10.19
C ARG A 174 -7.69 6.79 -9.57
N GLU A 175 -8.71 7.57 -9.97
CA GLU A 175 -9.12 8.75 -9.22
C GLU A 175 -9.43 8.26 -7.82
N ALA A 176 -9.01 9.06 -6.85
CA ALA A 176 -9.74 9.09 -5.61
C ALA A 176 -11.21 9.33 -5.98
N GLY A 177 -12.06 8.29 -5.84
CA GLY A 177 -13.50 8.47 -6.06
C GLY A 177 -13.98 9.65 -5.23
N PRO A 178 -15.06 10.36 -5.62
CA PRO A 178 -15.52 11.54 -4.91
C PRO A 178 -15.55 11.29 -3.40
N GLY A 179 -14.84 12.13 -2.65
CA GLY A 179 -14.70 12.04 -1.20
C GLY A 179 -13.68 11.02 -0.66
N GLN A 180 -12.69 10.60 -1.45
CA GLN A 180 -11.55 9.83 -0.98
C GLN A 180 -10.29 10.70 -0.90
N LEU A 181 -9.42 10.41 0.07
CA LEU A 181 -8.11 11.05 0.21
C LEU A 181 -7.01 10.00 0.14
N PHE A 182 -5.93 10.34 -0.54
CA PHE A 182 -4.76 9.48 -0.70
C PHE A 182 -3.49 10.28 -0.41
N ARG A 183 -2.58 9.68 0.33
CA ARG A 183 -1.22 10.21 0.52
C ARG A 183 -0.23 9.06 0.48
N LEU A 184 0.71 9.14 -0.46
CA LEU A 184 1.87 8.27 -0.46
C LEU A 184 2.93 8.88 0.47
N LEU A 185 3.42 8.08 1.39
CA LEU A 185 4.61 8.36 2.18
C LEU A 185 5.72 7.39 1.75
N GLU A 186 6.95 7.64 2.19
CA GLU A 186 8.11 6.82 1.84
C GLU A 186 7.92 5.34 2.19
N ASP A 187 7.30 5.04 3.33
CA ASP A 187 7.18 3.69 3.89
C ASP A 187 5.75 3.13 3.90
N ARG A 188 4.74 3.91 3.47
CA ARG A 188 3.32 3.52 3.55
C ARG A 188 2.41 4.35 2.65
N LEU A 189 1.21 3.83 2.39
CA LEU A 189 0.10 4.51 1.75
C LEU A 189 -1.00 4.79 2.78
N LEU A 190 -1.42 6.05 2.86
CA LEU A 190 -2.63 6.46 3.58
C LEU A 190 -3.79 6.56 2.61
N ARG A 191 -4.92 5.97 2.98
CA ARG A 191 -6.19 6.09 2.26
C ARG A 191 -7.30 6.39 3.24
N TRP A 192 -8.00 7.50 3.04
CA TRP A 192 -9.22 7.80 3.78
C TRP A 192 -10.43 7.72 2.87
N ARG A 193 -11.48 7.05 3.33
CA ARG A 193 -12.74 6.91 2.62
C ARG A 193 -13.87 6.66 3.61
N SER A 194 -14.98 7.41 3.48
CA SER A 194 -16.23 7.13 4.18
C SER A 194 -16.08 6.94 5.70
N GLY A 195 -15.25 7.78 6.33
CA GLY A 195 -15.04 7.71 7.78
C GLY A 195 -14.10 6.60 8.26
N ALA A 196 -13.33 5.98 7.36
CA ALA A 196 -12.29 5.01 7.70
C ALA A 196 -10.93 5.45 7.17
N LEU A 197 -9.92 5.35 8.03
CA LEU A 197 -8.51 5.50 7.65
C LEU A 197 -7.90 4.10 7.47
N GLU A 198 -7.32 3.89 6.30
CA GLU A 198 -6.48 2.75 5.99
C GLU A 198 -5.03 3.19 5.86
N VAL A 199 -4.15 2.49 6.58
CA VAL A 199 -2.70 2.61 6.49
C VAL A 199 -2.16 1.29 5.97
N SER A 200 -1.59 1.30 4.77
CA SER A 200 -1.05 0.10 4.12
C SER A 200 0.43 0.25 3.85
N ASP A 201 1.23 -0.75 4.21
CA ASP A 201 2.64 -0.85 3.83
C ASP A 201 2.88 -2.17 3.07
N ALA A 202 4.14 -2.49 2.78
CA ALA A 202 4.53 -3.71 2.07
C ALA A 202 4.08 -5.01 2.76
N TRP A 203 3.83 -4.98 4.07
CA TRP A 203 3.62 -6.17 4.91
C TRP A 203 2.25 -6.20 5.58
N SER A 204 1.60 -5.06 5.69
CA SER A 204 0.42 -4.90 6.54
C SER A 204 -0.63 -3.93 5.97
N ARG A 205 -1.84 -4.03 6.54
CA ARG A 205 -2.95 -3.11 6.34
C ARG A 205 -3.67 -2.91 7.66
N LEU A 206 -3.57 -1.71 8.23
CA LEU A 206 -4.38 -1.26 9.35
C LEU A 206 -5.59 -0.50 8.82
N ARG A 207 -6.81 -0.91 9.16
CA ARG A 207 -8.04 -0.15 8.91
C ARG A 207 -8.69 0.21 10.23
N ILE A 208 -8.91 1.49 10.45
CA ILE A 208 -9.50 2.02 11.68
C ILE A 208 -10.62 3.02 11.38
N PRO A 209 -11.57 3.18 12.31
CA PRO A 209 -12.47 4.33 12.33
C PRO A 209 -11.69 5.65 12.29
N PHE A 210 -12.10 6.58 11.43
CA PHE A 210 -11.56 7.93 11.39
C PHE A 210 -12.62 8.91 10.87
N PRO A 211 -13.41 9.53 11.75
CA PRO A 211 -14.62 10.25 11.37
C PRO A 211 -14.30 11.50 10.54
N ALA A 212 -15.21 11.87 9.63
CA ALA A 212 -15.07 13.09 8.82
C ALA A 212 -15.05 14.38 9.66
N SER A 213 -15.61 14.34 10.89
CA SER A 213 -15.55 15.44 11.85
C SER A 213 -14.15 15.69 12.41
N ALA A 214 -13.20 14.76 12.23
CA ALA A 214 -11.80 14.94 12.61
C ALA A 214 -11.03 15.77 11.57
N GLY A 215 -11.54 16.96 11.23
CA GLY A 215 -11.01 17.82 10.17
C GLY A 215 -9.53 18.13 10.32
N GLU A 216 -9.09 18.60 11.50
CA GLU A 216 -7.68 18.87 11.79
C GLU A 216 -6.80 17.61 11.64
N GLY A 217 -7.30 16.45 12.06
CA GLY A 217 -6.60 15.18 11.90
C GLY A 217 -6.45 14.75 10.44
N LEU A 218 -7.49 14.97 9.62
CA LEU A 218 -7.41 14.75 8.17
C LEU A 218 -6.42 15.71 7.51
N GLU A 219 -6.41 16.99 7.90
CA GLU A 219 -5.48 17.99 7.37
C GLU A 219 -4.03 17.67 7.73
N ALA A 220 -3.76 17.23 8.97
CA ALA A 220 -2.44 16.77 9.38
C ALA A 220 -1.96 15.56 8.55
N LEU A 221 -2.87 14.62 8.27
CA LEU A 221 -2.54 13.38 7.55
C LEU A 221 -2.46 13.57 6.03
N PHE A 222 -3.28 14.41 5.42
CA PHE A 222 -3.42 14.50 3.96
C PHE A 222 -3.04 15.86 3.38
N GLY A 223 -2.74 16.85 4.21
CA GLY A 223 -2.48 18.23 3.83
C GLY A 223 -3.76 19.08 3.78
N PRO A 224 -3.71 20.37 4.16
CA PRO A 224 -4.83 21.28 3.99
C PRO A 224 -4.98 21.72 2.53
N PRO A 225 -6.18 22.17 2.12
CA PRO A 225 -7.48 22.02 2.77
C PRO A 225 -8.09 20.66 2.41
N ILE A 226 -8.93 20.10 3.28
CA ILE A 226 -9.71 18.89 2.93
C ILE A 226 -10.96 19.32 2.16
N PRO A 227 -11.20 18.82 0.93
CA PRO A 227 -12.37 19.19 0.14
C PRO A 227 -13.69 18.91 0.88
N GLU A 228 -14.67 19.80 0.76
CA GLU A 228 -16.00 19.61 1.37
C GLU A 228 -16.69 18.31 0.93
N LEU A 229 -16.51 17.92 -0.34
CA LEU A 229 -16.99 16.64 -0.88
C LEU A 229 -16.43 15.42 -0.13
N ALA A 230 -15.23 15.52 0.47
CA ALA A 230 -14.70 14.48 1.34
C ALA A 230 -15.40 14.49 2.71
N ARG A 231 -15.77 15.66 3.23
CA ARG A 231 -16.48 15.80 4.51
C ARG A 231 -17.95 15.32 4.43
N SER A 232 -18.56 15.38 3.24
CA SER A 232 -19.99 15.10 3.01
C SER A 232 -20.32 13.71 2.44
N GLY A 233 -19.33 12.79 2.39
CA GLY A 233 -19.55 11.42 1.90
C GLY A 233 -20.59 10.67 2.76
N PRO A 234 -21.32 9.69 2.21
CA PRO A 234 -22.29 8.92 2.98
C PRO A 234 -21.59 8.25 4.16
N ALA A 235 -22.09 8.48 5.37
CA ALA A 235 -21.68 7.73 6.54
C ALA A 235 -21.98 6.25 6.29
N GLU A 236 -20.98 5.38 6.34
CA GLU A 236 -21.27 3.95 6.44
C GLU A 236 -22.09 3.75 7.74
N PRO A 237 -23.19 2.98 7.69
CA PRO A 237 -24.07 2.79 8.84
C PRO A 237 -23.41 1.99 9.99
N SER A 238 -22.16 1.54 9.83
CA SER A 238 -21.37 0.94 10.90
C SER A 238 -19.92 1.42 10.82
N VAL A 239 -19.42 1.96 11.92
CA VAL A 239 -18.00 2.20 12.13
C VAL A 239 -17.27 0.85 11.98
N PRO A 240 -16.36 0.69 11.01
CA PRO A 240 -15.71 -0.60 10.79
C PRO A 240 -14.87 -0.96 12.01
N GLU A 241 -14.94 -2.21 12.46
CA GLU A 241 -14.10 -2.68 13.55
C GLU A 241 -12.61 -2.48 13.20
N PRO A 242 -11.78 -2.03 14.16
CA PRO A 242 -10.38 -1.80 13.90
C PRO A 242 -9.68 -3.12 13.61
N THR A 243 -9.17 -3.24 12.40
CA THR A 243 -8.55 -4.47 11.90
C THR A 243 -7.12 -4.21 11.47
N LEU A 244 -6.24 -5.14 11.81
CA LEU A 244 -4.87 -5.20 11.33
C LEU A 244 -4.69 -6.50 10.55
N SER A 245 -4.36 -6.39 9.27
CA SER A 245 -3.95 -7.52 8.46
C SER A 245 -2.44 -7.51 8.26
N VAL A 246 -1.79 -8.66 8.44
CA VAL A 246 -0.39 -8.88 8.06
C VAL A 246 -0.31 -10.04 7.06
N TYR A 247 0.74 -10.02 6.25
CA TYR A 247 0.86 -10.92 5.10
C TYR A 247 2.29 -11.45 4.99
N HIS A 248 2.41 -12.68 4.50
CA HIS A 248 3.69 -13.31 4.19
C HIS A 248 3.61 -14.14 2.91
N ALA A 249 4.69 -14.13 2.16
CA ALA A 249 4.91 -14.93 0.96
C ALA A 249 5.65 -16.22 1.34
N SER A 250 4.94 -17.33 1.54
CA SER A 250 5.57 -18.64 1.79
C SER A 250 5.82 -19.37 0.49
N THR A 251 6.97 -20.04 0.38
CA THR A 251 7.28 -20.99 -0.71
C THR A 251 6.68 -22.39 -0.45
N ALA A 252 6.18 -22.65 0.75
CA ALA A 252 5.59 -23.93 1.10
C ALA A 252 4.25 -24.13 0.39
N ALA A 253 3.97 -25.40 0.05
CA ALA A 253 2.71 -25.79 -0.58
C ALA A 253 1.53 -25.67 0.40
N LEU A 254 0.37 -25.27 -0.12
CA LEU A 254 -0.85 -25.07 0.66
C LEU A 254 -1.22 -26.28 1.55
N PRO A 255 -1.20 -27.53 1.06
CA PRO A 255 -1.56 -28.69 1.90
C PRO A 255 -0.62 -28.88 3.10
N ARG A 256 0.66 -28.55 2.96
CA ARG A 256 1.65 -28.64 4.05
C ARG A 256 1.28 -27.66 5.18
N LEU A 257 1.00 -26.42 4.82
CA LEU A 257 0.62 -25.37 5.75
C LEU A 257 -0.73 -25.65 6.43
N GLN A 258 -1.70 -26.21 5.70
CA GLN A 258 -2.99 -26.64 6.25
C GLN A 258 -2.80 -27.71 7.33
N THR A 259 -1.96 -28.72 7.08
CA THR A 259 -1.65 -29.76 8.07
C THR A 259 -1.01 -29.17 9.32
N LEU A 260 -0.04 -28.26 9.17
CA LEU A 260 0.62 -27.61 10.30
C LEU A 260 -0.36 -26.76 11.13
N LEU A 261 -1.26 -26.02 10.48
CA LEU A 261 -2.27 -25.22 11.18
C LEU A 261 -3.36 -26.06 11.87
N ALA A 262 -3.53 -27.32 11.49
CA ALA A 262 -4.50 -28.21 12.13
C ALA A 262 -3.96 -28.90 13.39
N ASP A 263 -2.64 -28.89 13.60
CA ASP A 263 -1.97 -29.65 14.67
C ASP A 263 -1.73 -28.79 15.93
N PRO A 264 -2.37 -29.10 17.08
CA PRO A 264 -2.16 -28.37 18.34
C PRO A 264 -0.71 -28.38 18.84
N ALA A 265 0.05 -29.46 18.59
CA ALA A 265 1.44 -29.56 19.02
C ALA A 265 2.33 -28.63 18.20
N ILE A 266 2.07 -28.50 16.90
CA ILE A 266 2.73 -27.51 16.05
C ILE A 266 2.38 -26.11 16.51
N HIS A 267 1.11 -25.82 16.80
CA HIS A 267 0.67 -24.53 17.34
C HIS A 267 1.36 -24.16 18.65
N ALA A 268 1.64 -25.14 19.52
CA ALA A 268 2.43 -24.90 20.73
C ALA A 268 3.89 -24.55 20.40
N ALA A 269 4.44 -25.19 19.36
CA ALA A 269 5.81 -25.00 18.89
C ALA A 269 6.04 -23.70 18.08
N LEU A 270 4.97 -22.95 17.78
CA LEU A 270 5.01 -21.60 17.18
C LEU A 270 5.11 -20.48 18.22
N LEU A 271 4.97 -20.79 19.50
CA LEU A 271 4.95 -19.79 20.55
C LEU A 271 6.35 -19.20 20.80
N PRO A 272 6.44 -17.95 21.29
CA PRO A 272 7.71 -17.38 21.76
C PRO A 272 8.40 -18.26 22.81
N GLU A 273 9.72 -18.11 22.93
CA GLU A 273 10.48 -18.79 23.98
C GLU A 273 9.95 -18.42 25.38
N GLY A 274 9.92 -19.40 26.29
CA GLY A 274 9.39 -19.23 27.64
C GLY A 274 7.87 -19.40 27.78
N TRP A 275 7.13 -19.39 26.68
CA TRP A 275 5.68 -19.61 26.69
C TRP A 275 5.39 -21.11 26.65
N THR A 276 4.45 -21.53 27.49
CA THR A 276 4.04 -22.93 27.60
C THR A 276 2.53 -23.08 27.45
N VAL A 277 2.12 -24.20 26.85
CA VAL A 277 0.72 -24.58 26.70
C VAL A 277 0.29 -25.44 27.88
N THR A 278 -0.83 -25.06 28.49
CA THR A 278 -1.53 -25.80 29.55
C THR A 278 -3.00 -25.95 29.16
N ASP A 279 -3.73 -26.84 29.84
CA ASP A 279 -5.17 -27.07 29.65
C ASP A 279 -5.60 -27.30 28.18
N LEU A 280 -4.77 -28.00 27.40
CA LEU A 280 -5.10 -28.30 26.00
C LEU A 280 -6.29 -29.26 25.92
N SER A 281 -7.36 -28.83 25.27
CA SER A 281 -8.57 -29.62 25.03
C SER A 281 -8.90 -29.67 23.55
N VAL A 282 -8.86 -30.85 22.94
CA VAL A 282 -9.17 -31.06 21.52
C VAL A 282 -10.67 -31.24 21.32
N ARG A 283 -11.22 -30.55 20.32
CA ARG A 283 -12.62 -30.62 19.90
C ARG A 283 -12.73 -31.06 18.45
N ARG A 284 -13.95 -31.34 17.99
CA ARG A 284 -14.22 -31.69 16.59
C ARG A 284 -13.90 -30.55 15.61
N ASP A 285 -14.09 -29.31 16.04
CA ASP A 285 -13.94 -28.10 15.24
C ASP A 285 -12.62 -27.36 15.50
N GLY A 286 -11.71 -27.90 16.32
CA GLY A 286 -10.45 -27.26 16.69
C GLY A 286 -10.01 -27.62 18.10
N PHE A 287 -9.46 -26.67 18.85
CA PHE A 287 -8.94 -26.93 20.20
C PHE A 287 -8.90 -25.66 21.04
N ASP A 288 -8.94 -25.84 22.36
CA ASP A 288 -8.78 -24.78 23.34
C ASP A 288 -7.46 -24.96 24.08
N ARG A 289 -6.82 -23.85 24.47
CA ARG A 289 -5.57 -23.89 25.24
C ARG A 289 -5.40 -22.68 26.15
N THR A 290 -4.61 -22.86 27.20
CA THR A 290 -4.13 -21.79 28.09
C THR A 290 -2.64 -21.56 27.85
N LEU A 291 -2.25 -20.30 27.61
CA LEU A 291 -0.85 -19.89 27.48
C LEU A 291 -0.34 -19.28 28.78
N VAL A 292 0.79 -19.77 29.27
CA VAL A 292 1.42 -19.29 30.52
C VAL A 292 2.93 -19.08 30.34
N GLU A 293 3.50 -18.14 31.10
CA GLU A 293 4.95 -17.91 31.23
C GLU A 293 5.29 -17.82 32.72
N GLY A 294 6.26 -18.64 33.16
CA GLY A 294 6.63 -18.71 34.58
C GLY A 294 5.45 -19.01 35.53
N GLY A 295 4.43 -19.75 35.06
CA GLY A 295 3.20 -20.03 35.81
C GLY A 295 2.15 -18.91 35.83
N THR A 296 2.43 -17.77 35.19
CA THR A 296 1.49 -16.65 35.07
C THR A 296 0.62 -16.80 33.83
N LEU A 297 -0.70 -16.63 33.96
CA LEU A 297 -1.64 -16.64 32.85
C LEU A 297 -1.36 -15.48 31.88
N LEU A 298 -1.07 -15.80 30.62
CA LEU A 298 -0.90 -14.80 29.55
C LEU A 298 -2.21 -14.57 28.80
N ARG A 299 -2.78 -15.64 28.23
CA ARG A 299 -4.06 -15.61 27.52
C ARG A 299 -4.63 -17.02 27.37
N ARG A 300 -5.96 -17.12 27.26
CA ARG A 300 -6.65 -18.33 26.81
C ARG A 300 -7.02 -18.17 25.35
N GLU A 301 -6.89 -19.24 24.59
CA GLU A 301 -7.17 -19.23 23.16
C GLU A 301 -8.14 -20.36 22.79
N ARG A 302 -9.14 -20.01 21.98
CA ARG A 302 -10.01 -20.96 21.29
C ARG A 302 -9.65 -20.93 19.80
N ILE A 303 -9.12 -22.04 19.31
CA ILE A 303 -8.74 -22.22 17.92
C ILE A 303 -9.86 -23.02 17.24
N THR A 304 -10.40 -22.47 16.15
CA THR A 304 -11.42 -23.10 15.31
C THR A 304 -10.84 -23.31 13.92
N LEU A 305 -10.86 -24.55 13.43
CA LEU A 305 -10.41 -24.91 12.09
C LEU A 305 -11.45 -24.47 11.05
N LEU A 306 -10.99 -23.82 10.00
CA LEU A 306 -11.79 -23.34 8.87
C LEU A 306 -11.29 -23.97 7.57
N PRO A 307 -12.12 -24.07 6.51
CA PRO A 307 -11.67 -24.62 5.23
C PRO A 307 -10.41 -23.94 4.66
N GLU A 308 -10.31 -22.62 4.85
CA GLU A 308 -9.24 -21.77 4.34
C GLU A 308 -8.15 -21.40 5.36
N GLY A 309 -8.19 -21.93 6.59
CA GLY A 309 -7.23 -21.59 7.64
C GLY A 309 -7.76 -21.85 9.05
N VAL A 310 -7.54 -20.91 9.98
CA VAL A 310 -8.01 -21.03 11.37
C VAL A 310 -8.49 -19.68 11.92
N ALA A 311 -9.44 -19.71 12.85
CA ALA A 311 -9.81 -18.57 13.68
C ALA A 311 -9.31 -18.80 15.10
N VAL A 312 -8.66 -17.79 15.69
CA VAL A 312 -8.17 -17.82 17.06
C VAL A 312 -8.82 -16.69 17.83
N GLU A 313 -9.77 -17.05 18.70
CA GLU A 313 -10.34 -16.15 19.69
C GLU A 313 -9.45 -16.17 20.93
N ALA A 314 -9.17 -14.99 21.50
CA ALA A 314 -8.28 -14.88 22.65
C ALA A 314 -8.82 -13.95 23.72
N GLU A 315 -8.63 -14.33 24.98
CA GLU A 315 -8.95 -13.55 26.16
C GLU A 315 -7.81 -13.57 27.18
N GLY A 316 -7.80 -12.61 28.11
CA GLY A 316 -6.81 -12.51 29.18
C GLY A 316 -5.81 -11.36 29.00
N PRO A 317 -4.84 -11.23 29.93
CA PRO A 317 -3.99 -10.05 30.06
C PRO A 317 -3.25 -9.65 28.79
N LEU A 318 -2.65 -10.61 28.07
CA LEU A 318 -1.86 -10.38 26.85
C LEU A 318 -2.63 -10.65 25.54
N ALA A 319 -3.96 -10.77 25.59
CA ALA A 319 -4.77 -10.86 24.38
C ALA A 319 -4.90 -9.48 23.70
N LEU A 320 -3.89 -9.04 22.93
CA LEU A 320 -3.95 -7.75 22.20
C LEU A 320 -5.03 -7.73 21.11
N PHE A 321 -5.36 -8.91 20.59
CA PHE A 321 -6.37 -9.13 19.57
C PHE A 321 -7.44 -10.05 20.14
N ARG A 322 -8.71 -9.66 20.03
CA ARG A 322 -9.83 -10.52 20.44
C ARG A 322 -10.03 -11.69 19.49
N LEU A 323 -9.69 -11.49 18.21
CA LEU A 323 -9.85 -12.47 17.14
C LEU A 323 -8.70 -12.31 16.14
N ARG A 324 -8.08 -13.42 15.76
CA ARG A 324 -7.12 -13.52 14.65
C ARG A 324 -7.63 -14.57 13.67
N ARG A 325 -7.88 -14.18 12.42
CA ARG A 325 -8.24 -15.11 11.34
C ARG A 325 -7.05 -15.32 10.42
N TRP A 326 -6.54 -16.53 10.43
CA TRP A 326 -5.53 -17.02 9.50
C TRP A 326 -6.20 -17.47 8.22
N ARG A 327 -5.63 -17.07 7.08
CA ARG A 327 -6.06 -17.50 5.76
C ARG A 327 -4.85 -17.89 4.94
N LEU A 328 -4.96 -19.03 4.29
CA LEU A 328 -4.00 -19.55 3.34
C LEU A 328 -4.58 -19.41 1.93
N GLU A 329 -3.90 -18.68 1.06
CA GLU A 329 -4.35 -18.42 -0.32
C GLU A 329 -3.31 -19.00 -1.30
N PRO A 330 -3.69 -19.81 -2.30
CA PRO A 330 -2.74 -20.33 -3.28
C PRO A 330 -2.00 -19.21 -4.02
N ARG A 331 -0.73 -19.45 -4.34
CA ARG A 331 0.08 -18.59 -5.24
C ARG A 331 0.77 -19.47 -6.29
N PRO A 332 1.18 -18.88 -7.44
CA PRO A 332 1.98 -19.60 -8.43
C PRO A 332 3.25 -20.25 -7.85
N SER A 333 3.92 -19.58 -6.90
CA SER A 333 5.19 -20.00 -6.31
C SER A 333 5.08 -20.42 -4.83
N GLY A 334 3.90 -20.88 -4.38
CA GLY A 334 3.69 -21.36 -3.00
C GLY A 334 2.34 -20.93 -2.43
N THR A 335 2.36 -20.34 -1.23
CA THR A 335 1.14 -19.96 -0.50
C THR A 335 1.28 -18.57 0.09
N ARG A 336 0.24 -17.75 -0.04
CA ARG A 336 0.12 -16.49 0.67
C ARG A 336 -0.48 -16.76 2.04
N LEU A 337 0.23 -16.34 3.07
CA LEU A 337 -0.28 -16.36 4.44
C LEU A 337 -0.84 -14.99 4.78
N ARG A 338 -2.00 -14.96 5.44
CA ARG A 338 -2.61 -13.74 5.95
C ARG A 338 -3.15 -13.97 7.35
N ILE A 339 -2.84 -13.07 8.27
CA ILE A 339 -3.59 -12.96 9.53
C ILE A 339 -4.36 -11.65 9.47
N GLN A 340 -5.68 -11.72 9.58
CA GLN A 340 -6.55 -10.58 9.83
C GLN A 340 -6.98 -10.59 11.29
N ALA A 341 -6.49 -9.64 12.06
CA ALA A 341 -6.76 -9.51 13.48
C ALA A 341 -7.72 -8.35 13.76
N THR A 342 -8.61 -8.52 14.73
CA THR A 342 -9.43 -7.45 15.29
C THR A 342 -8.85 -7.03 16.63
N LEU A 343 -8.57 -5.75 16.80
CA LEU A 343 -7.99 -5.22 18.05
C LEU A 343 -8.98 -5.45 19.21
N ARG A 344 -8.45 -5.82 20.39
CA ARG A 344 -9.28 -5.98 21.59
C ARG A 344 -9.78 -4.63 22.09
N ASP A 345 -8.85 -3.68 22.23
CA ASP A 345 -9.10 -2.39 22.85
C ASP A 345 -9.52 -1.36 21.80
N PRO A 346 -10.37 -0.37 22.16
CA PRO A 346 -10.73 0.71 21.24
C PRO A 346 -9.51 1.47 20.73
N VAL A 347 -9.53 1.86 19.46
CA VAL A 347 -8.49 2.71 18.89
C VAL A 347 -8.71 4.16 19.35
N PRO A 348 -7.66 4.89 19.76
CA PRO A 348 -7.78 6.30 20.09
C PRO A 348 -8.35 7.12 18.92
N PRO A 349 -9.02 8.26 19.19
CA PRO A 349 -9.61 9.11 18.13
C PRO A 349 -8.61 9.56 17.05
N HIS A 350 -7.34 9.75 17.42
CA HIS A 350 -6.26 10.13 16.51
C HIS A 350 -5.56 8.94 15.85
N GLY A 351 -6.07 7.72 16.05
CA GLY A 351 -5.45 6.49 15.58
C GLY A 351 -4.39 5.93 16.52
N LEU A 352 -3.75 4.85 16.09
CA LEU A 352 -2.62 4.26 16.80
C LEU A 352 -1.34 5.04 16.52
N SER A 353 -0.50 5.18 17.55
CA SER A 353 0.88 5.67 17.32
C SER A 353 1.63 4.71 16.41
N GLU A 354 2.64 5.22 15.70
CA GLU A 354 3.45 4.39 14.81
C GLU A 354 4.18 3.27 15.56
N GLY A 355 4.71 3.57 16.75
CA GLY A 355 5.37 2.56 17.59
C GLY A 355 4.41 1.44 17.99
N THR A 356 3.18 1.77 18.35
CA THR A 356 2.13 0.79 18.65
C THR A 356 1.79 -0.04 17.42
N ARG A 357 1.59 0.59 16.25
CA ARG A 357 1.29 -0.15 15.01
C ARG A 357 2.40 -1.14 14.68
N ARG A 358 3.66 -0.70 14.67
CA ARG A 358 4.82 -1.55 14.35
C ARG A 358 4.94 -2.74 15.29
N ARG A 359 4.69 -2.54 16.59
CA ARG A 359 4.66 -3.63 17.58
C ARG A 359 3.57 -4.66 17.26
N LEU A 360 2.35 -4.22 16.95
CA LEU A 360 1.24 -5.13 16.61
C LEU A 360 1.50 -5.88 15.30
N VAL A 361 2.09 -5.22 14.30
CA VAL A 361 2.51 -5.86 13.04
C VAL A 361 3.57 -6.93 13.33
N PHE A 362 4.58 -6.60 14.15
CA PHE A 362 5.64 -7.53 14.50
C PHE A 362 5.11 -8.80 15.19
N GLU A 363 4.16 -8.68 16.13
CA GLU A 363 3.56 -9.83 16.81
C GLU A 363 2.91 -10.78 15.81
N LEU A 364 2.03 -10.27 14.93
CA LEU A 364 1.34 -11.11 13.96
C LEU A 364 2.29 -11.63 12.86
N ALA A 365 3.26 -10.83 12.42
CA ALA A 365 4.24 -11.25 11.42
C ALA A 365 5.15 -12.36 11.95
N SER A 366 5.51 -12.31 13.24
CA SER A 366 6.29 -13.37 13.89
C SER A 366 5.55 -14.72 13.86
N GLU A 367 4.23 -14.71 14.05
CA GLU A 367 3.43 -15.93 13.92
C GLU A 367 3.47 -16.50 12.48
N LEU A 368 3.34 -15.63 11.47
CA LEU A 368 3.43 -16.05 10.06
C LEU A 368 4.80 -16.64 9.71
N LEU A 369 5.87 -16.00 10.16
CA LEU A 369 7.25 -16.43 9.91
C LEU A 369 7.57 -17.73 10.66
N ALA A 370 7.05 -17.92 11.88
CA ALA A 370 7.20 -19.16 12.62
C ALA A 370 6.54 -20.34 11.88
N LEU A 371 5.34 -20.14 11.34
CA LEU A 371 4.67 -21.17 10.53
C LEU A 371 5.47 -21.52 9.28
N ASP A 372 5.96 -20.50 8.56
CA ASP A 372 6.75 -20.69 7.33
C ASP A 372 8.09 -21.39 7.60
N GLY A 373 8.79 -21.01 8.68
CA GLY A 373 10.02 -21.68 9.11
C GLY A 373 9.81 -23.16 9.39
N ARG A 374 8.69 -23.54 10.00
CA ARG A 374 8.33 -24.96 10.21
C ARG A 374 7.97 -25.67 8.92
N ALA A 375 7.30 -24.97 8.00
CA ALA A 375 6.91 -25.54 6.72
C ALA A 375 8.10 -25.84 5.81
N THR A 376 9.19 -25.09 5.95
CA THR A 376 10.42 -25.20 5.15
C THR A 376 11.50 -26.12 5.76
N GLN A 377 11.46 -26.36 7.07
CA GLN A 377 12.42 -27.23 7.78
C GLN A 377 12.09 -28.72 7.75
N GLY A 378 10.92 -29.11 7.23
CA GLY A 378 10.41 -30.48 7.35
C GLY A 378 10.05 -31.17 6.04
#